data_AF-A0A0W1QHC0-F1
#
_entry.id   AF-A0A0W1QHC0-F1
#
_cell.length_a   1.000
_cell.length_b   1.000
_cell.length_c   1.000
_cell.angle_alpha   90.00
_cell.angle_beta   90.00
_cell.angle_gamma   90.00
#
_symmetry.space_group_name_H-M   'P 1'
#
loop_
_entity.id
_entity.type
_entity.pdbx_description
1 polymer ?
#
loop_
_entity_poly.entity_id
_entity_poly.type
_entity_poly.pdbx_seq_one_letter_code
_entity_poly.pdbx_strand_id
1 'polypeptide(L)' 'MQNDDAESRAFLIAYELIEQYGDDVADYLQAKIDEAMASGDHHKMSAWFIIRNAVTLTLHASSNKSH' A
#
# COMPACT_ATOMS: atom_id res chain seq x y z
N MET A 1 7.25 -0.66 -21.27
CA MET A 1 6.68 -1.72 -20.42
C MET A 1 7.51 -1.83 -19.13
N GLN A 2 7.51 -0.78 -18.31
CA GLN A 2 8.22 -0.72 -17.01
C GLN A 2 7.24 -0.49 -15.84
N ASN A 3 5.95 -0.30 -16.12
CA ASN A 3 4.94 0.02 -15.11
C ASN A 3 4.35 -1.23 -14.44
N ASP A 4 4.22 -2.32 -15.20
CA ASP A 4 3.59 -3.56 -14.72
C ASP A 4 4.37 -4.20 -13.57
N ASP A 5 5.69 -4.12 -13.57
CA ASP A 5 6.54 -4.68 -12.50
C ASP A 5 6.40 -3.91 -11.18
N ALA A 6 6.27 -2.58 -11.25
CA ALA A 6 6.13 -1.72 -10.07
C ALA A 6 4.76 -1.89 -9.43
N GLU A 7 3.70 -1.94 -10.24
CA GLU A 7 2.34 -2.24 -9.77
C GLU A 7 2.26 -3.66 -9.18
N SER A 8 2.80 -4.67 -9.88
CA SER A 8 2.79 -6.05 -9.39
C SER A 8 3.50 -6.19 -8.04
N ARG A 9 4.64 -5.50 -7.87
CA ARG A 9 5.35 -5.45 -6.58
C ARG A 9 4.54 -4.76 -5.51
N ALA A 10 3.86 -3.66 -5.83
CA ALA A 10 3.00 -2.96 -4.87
C ALA A 10 1.84 -3.83 -4.39
N PHE A 11 1.25 -4.65 -5.27
CA PHE A 11 0.22 -5.62 -4.88
C PHE A 11 0.75 -6.73 -3.98
N LEU A 12 1.94 -7.27 -4.25
CA LEU A 12 2.57 -8.27 -3.37
C LEU A 12 2.83 -7.70 -1.97
N ILE A 13 3.42 -6.50 -1.90
CA ILE A 13 3.65 -5.80 -0.63
C ILE A 13 2.32 -5.52 0.08
N ALA A 14 1.28 -5.12 -0.67
CA ALA A 14 -0.03 -4.88 -0.10
C ALA A 14 -0.62 -6.14 0.56
N TYR A 15 -0.49 -7.32 -0.05
CA TYR A 15 -0.91 -8.58 0.56
C TYR A 15 -0.14 -8.86 1.86
N GLU A 16 1.19 -8.77 1.83
CA GLU A 16 2.02 -9.00 3.02
C GLU A 16 1.65 -8.04 4.16
N LEU A 17 1.39 -6.76 3.85
CA LEU A 17 0.98 -5.77 4.84
C LEU A 17 -0.42 -6.04 5.39
N ILE A 18 -1.38 -6.45 4.55
CA ILE A 18 -2.72 -6.82 5.02
C ILE A 18 -2.64 -8.07 5.91
N GLU A 19 -1.84 -9.08 5.54
CA GLU A 19 -1.66 -10.27 6.36
C GLU A 19 -0.97 -9.96 7.70
N GLN A 20 -0.02 -9.03 7.71
CA GLN A 20 0.72 -8.66 8.91
C GLN A 20 -0.06 -7.75 9.86
N TYR A 21 -0.75 -6.74 9.32
CA TYR A 21 -1.37 -5.67 10.12
C TYR A 21 -2.90 -5.76 10.17
N GLY A 22 -3.54 -6.55 9.30
CA GLY A 22 -4.99 -6.70 9.26
C GLY A 22 -5.69 -5.36 9.10
N ASP A 23 -6.58 -5.04 10.05
CA ASP A 23 -7.35 -3.79 10.08
C ASP A 23 -6.46 -2.55 10.33
N ASP A 24 -5.31 -2.72 10.99
CA ASP A 24 -4.39 -1.63 11.33
C ASP A 24 -3.48 -1.23 10.15
N VAL A 25 -3.60 -1.90 9.00
CA VAL A 25 -2.76 -1.65 7.82
C VAL A 25 -2.85 -0.20 7.33
N ALA A 26 -4.02 0.43 7.48
CA ALA A 26 -4.25 1.82 7.09
C ALA A 26 -3.44 2.79 7.97
N ASP A 27 -3.43 2.57 9.28
CA ASP A 27 -2.71 3.40 10.25
C ASP A 27 -1.20 3.23 10.09
N TYR A 28 -0.74 1.99 9.87
CA TYR A 28 0.66 1.71 9.55
C TYR A 28 1.13 2.47 8.30
N LEU A 29 0.35 2.40 7.21
CA LEU A 29 0.68 3.10 5.98
C LEU A 29 0.70 4.62 6.15
N GLN A 30 -0.25 5.17 6.91
CA GLN A 30 -0.29 6.61 7.18
C GLN A 30 0.95 7.04 7.98
N ALA A 31 1.36 6.29 9.00
CA ALA A 31 2.58 6.56 9.73
C ALA A 31 3.83 6.56 8.83
N LYS A 32 3.93 5.65 7.85
CA LYS A 32 5.04 5.63 6.89
C LYS A 32 5.04 6.80 5.92
N ILE A 33 3.87 7.27 5.50
CA ILE A 33 3.73 8.48 4.71
C ILE A 33 4.16 9.69 5.54
N ASP A 34 3.74 9.79 6.80
CA ASP A 34 4.11 10.88 7.70
C ASP A 34 5.62 10.90 7.99
N GLU A 35 6.25 9.75 8.22
CA GLU A 35 7.71 9.61 8.34
C GLU A 35 8.44 10.09 7.07
N ALA A 36 7.93 9.74 5.88
CA ALA A 36 8.51 10.16 4.61
C ALA A 36 8.34 11.67 4.35
N MET A 37 7.19 12.23 4.73
CA MET A 37 6.94 13.67 4.67
C MET A 37 7.87 14.43 5.62
N ALA A 38 8.00 13.99 6.87
CA ALA A 38 8.86 14.62 7.87
C ALA A 38 10.35 14.60 7.48
N SER A 39 10.78 13.55 6.76
CA SER A 39 12.14 13.44 6.24
C SER A 39 12.37 14.15 4.90
N GLY A 40 11.31 14.67 4.24
CA GLY A 40 11.39 15.28 2.92
C GLY A 40 11.73 14.29 1.79
N ASP A 41 11.59 12.99 2.04
CA ASP A 41 11.90 11.93 1.06
C ASP A 41 10.69 11.68 0.16
N HIS A 42 10.54 12.53 -0.86
CA HIS A 42 9.45 12.44 -1.83
C HIS A 42 9.41 11.11 -2.59
N HIS A 43 10.55 10.43 -2.75
CA HIS A 43 10.60 9.14 -3.43
C HIS A 43 9.97 8.04 -2.57
N LYS A 44 10.33 7.99 -1.28
CA LYS A 44 9.66 7.09 -0.33
C LYS A 44 8.19 7.43 -0.17
N MET A 45 7.86 8.72 -0.10
CA MET A 45 6.47 9.15 0.00
C MET A 45 5.64 8.63 -1.19
N SER A 46 6.14 8.79 -2.42
CA SER A 46 5.49 8.28 -3.63
C SER A 46 5.30 6.76 -3.59
N ALA A 47 6.34 6.01 -3.18
CA ALA A 47 6.25 4.56 -3.04
C ALA A 47 5.16 4.13 -2.04
N TRP A 48 5.07 4.78 -0.88
CA TRP A 48 4.03 4.48 0.11
C TRP A 48 2.63 4.80 -0.38
N PHE A 49 2.44 5.85 -1.19
CA PHE A 49 1.15 6.13 -1.83
C PHE A 49 0.72 5.04 -2.81
N ILE A 50 1.65 4.52 -3.62
CA ILE A 50 1.37 3.42 -4.56
C ILE A 50 0.95 2.16 -3.78
N ILE A 51 1.67 1.82 -2.70
CA ILE A 51 1.34 0.67 -1.85
C ILE A 51 -0.03 0.87 -1.18
N ARG A 52 -0.34 2.06 -0.67
CA ARG A 52 -1.65 2.37 -0.08
C ARG A 52 -2.80 2.18 -1.08
N ASN A 53 -2.60 2.60 -2.32
CA ASN A 53 -3.58 2.37 -3.38
C ASN A 53 -3.78 0.87 -3.64
N ALA A 54 -2.69 0.11 -3.75
CA ALA A 54 -2.75 -1.34 -3.91
C ALA A 54 -3.48 -2.02 -2.74
N VAL A 55 -3.22 -1.63 -1.49
CA VAL A 55 -3.96 -2.13 -0.31
C VAL A 55 -5.45 -1.85 -0.43
N THR A 56 -5.82 -0.61 -0.78
CA THR A 56 -7.23 -0.21 -0.94
C THR A 56 -7.94 -1.06 -2.00
N LEU A 57 -7.28 -1.28 -3.14
CA LEU A 57 -7.80 -2.12 -4.22
C LEU A 57 -7.92 -3.59 -3.82
N THR A 58 -6.94 -4.14 -3.10
CA THR A 58 -6.96 -5.53 -2.60
C THR A 58 -8.07 -5.76 -1.58
N LEU A 59 -8.25 -4.82 -0.65
CA LEU A 59 -9.35 -4.87 0.33
C LEU A 59 -10.70 -4.79 -0.38
N HIS A 60 -10.89 -3.84 -1.30
CA HIS A 60 -12.13 -3.69 -2.05
C HIS A 60 -12.45 -4.93 -2.91
N ALA A 61 -11.45 -5.53 -3.56
CA ALA A 61 -11.60 -6.77 -4.31
C ALA A 61 -11.97 -7.97 -3.41
N SER A 62 -11.46 -7.99 -2.19
CA SER A 62 -11.79 -9.01 -1.19
C SER A 62 -13.21 -8.84 -0.65
N SER A 63 -13.63 -7.60 -0.37
CA SER A 63 -15.00 -7.27 0.04
C SER A 63 -16.03 -7.58 -1.05
N ASN A 64 -15.71 -7.32 -2.33
CA ASN A 64 -16.59 -7.64 -3.45
C ASN A 64 -16.74 -9.14 -3.73
N LYS A 65 -15.84 -10.00 -3.22
CA LYS A 65 -15.97 -11.46 -3.33
C LYS A 65 -16.94 -12.07 -2.31
N SER A 66 -17.50 -11.27 -1.40
CA SER A 66 -18.44 -11.71 -0.36
C SER A 66 -19.92 -11.49 -0.72
N HIS A 67 -20.24 -11.24 -1.99
CA HIS A 67 -21.60 -11.06 -2.52
C HIS A 67 -21.89 -12.09 -3.62
#